data_AF-A0A2E7M5R0-F1
#
_entry.id   AF-A0A2E7M5R0-F1
#
_cell.length_a   1.000
_cell.length_b   1.000
_cell.length_c   1.000
_cell.angle_alpha   90.00
_cell.angle_beta   90.00
_cell.angle_gamma   90.00
#
_symmetry.space_group_name_H-M   'P 1'
#
loop_
_entity.id
_entity.type
_entity.pdbx_description
1 polymer ?
#
loop_
_entity_poly.entity_id
_entity_poly.type
_entity_poly.pdbx_seq_one_letter_code
_entity_poly.pdbx_strand_id
1 'polypeptide(L)'
;MPHQVAINYDDFFEFLEDYRSTLSLGQYTIPSDKPLKVGDDVVISLSVPVLSETLELHGRVIAPMEGRAGVELDASQGDGMQKLESFYRLVGRLVESMLTSGRFQVAGQWMPGMAPQAGTPAAALGVVSGAEAPGADAHAQEQALGVPTMQGEVNEKSMTDLMMQLYRRREQGILEIISEQGRRLGYVKAGGFVQWRCDPVLQEECLGVLLAQAGKITEEQLRQSLATMNETGQKQGQCLIDSGALTFPQLVMSLMTQVEIVTRNVFRVGVGDYSFYPQQRLTEEFINPPMKAPGYLFGYYKRRYATMPADQVEARYTPLLDQYTILAEGIDWDDLRMKKGEKALVEILGNKSYRFREIFSVSSMGRNPTLQALMALLELGALEFTDTEDVDQVQERWRKALSVKLNNQREQNTFDILEVHWTGRTAHVQEAYDRMKAEYTQFAKGAKLPKELDDMRNEILKNVDAAYALLKDAAGRQAERKKYFEPQQHEVNADLLFKQGEMLMVRHEWDQVIDDFERAIELMPNEPKYRKFLKDAQMRSKGGVPIDD
;
A
#
# COMPACT_ATOMS: atom_id res chain seq x y z
N MET A 1 2.89 -36.14 -4.78
CA MET A 1 1.94 -35.04 -4.58
C MET A 1 2.61 -33.78 -5.07
N PRO A 2 1.91 -32.92 -5.82
CA PRO A 2 2.55 -31.76 -6.40
C PRO A 2 2.99 -30.80 -5.30
N HIS A 3 4.16 -30.20 -5.46
CA HIS A 3 4.74 -29.26 -4.51
C HIS A 3 3.94 -27.95 -4.52
N GLN A 4 3.35 -27.58 -3.39
CA GLN A 4 2.59 -26.33 -3.28
C GLN A 4 3.50 -25.14 -2.90
N VAL A 5 3.42 -24.07 -3.66
CA VAL A 5 4.13 -22.82 -3.40
C VAL A 5 3.13 -21.67 -3.43
N ALA A 6 3.04 -20.91 -2.34
CA ALA A 6 2.20 -19.72 -2.29
C ALA A 6 3.03 -18.48 -2.63
N ILE A 7 2.49 -17.65 -3.52
CA ILE A 7 3.10 -16.39 -3.93
C ILE A 7 2.06 -15.30 -3.73
N ASN A 8 2.34 -14.42 -2.79
CA ASN A 8 1.48 -13.31 -2.45
C ASN A 8 2.11 -12.04 -3.00
N TYR A 9 1.36 -11.34 -3.86
CA TYR A 9 1.73 -10.00 -4.27
C TYR A 9 1.01 -9.02 -3.37
N ASP A 10 1.76 -8.17 -2.70
CA ASP A 10 1.19 -7.06 -1.92
C ASP A 10 0.81 -5.90 -2.85
N ASP A 11 1.37 -5.88 -4.06
CA ASP A 11 1.16 -4.86 -5.07
C ASP A 11 0.72 -5.48 -6.40
N PHE A 12 -0.32 -4.90 -6.99
CA PHE A 12 -0.86 -5.35 -8.27
C PHE A 12 0.16 -5.23 -9.41
N PHE A 13 1.09 -4.27 -9.33
CA PHE A 13 2.08 -4.07 -10.38
C PHE A 13 3.24 -5.04 -10.30
N GLU A 14 3.67 -5.42 -9.09
CA GLU A 14 4.61 -6.54 -8.88
C GLU A 14 4.10 -7.82 -9.56
N PHE A 15 2.80 -8.11 -9.42
CA PHE A 15 2.14 -9.20 -10.11
C PHE A 15 2.16 -9.07 -11.64
N LEU A 16 1.83 -7.90 -12.19
CA LEU A 16 1.79 -7.70 -13.65
C LEU A 16 3.19 -7.81 -14.29
N GLU A 17 4.22 -7.32 -13.60
CA GLU A 17 5.60 -7.39 -14.08
C GLU A 17 6.13 -8.82 -14.07
N ASP A 18 5.83 -9.57 -13.02
CA ASP A 18 6.18 -10.99 -12.96
C ASP A 18 5.37 -11.79 -14.00
N TYR A 19 4.06 -11.51 -14.15
CA TYR A 19 3.24 -12.18 -15.15
C TYR A 19 3.80 -12.04 -16.57
N ARG A 20 4.20 -10.84 -16.98
CA ARG A 20 4.73 -10.58 -18.33
C ARG A 20 6.13 -11.19 -18.55
N SER A 21 6.95 -11.24 -17.51
CA SER A 21 8.35 -11.64 -17.64
C SER A 21 8.57 -13.14 -17.42
N THR A 22 7.67 -13.81 -16.70
CA THR A 22 7.84 -15.21 -16.31
C THR A 22 6.55 -16.03 -16.51
N LEU A 23 5.43 -15.71 -15.82
CA LEU A 23 4.22 -16.55 -15.83
C LEU A 23 3.62 -16.74 -17.24
N SER A 24 3.58 -15.69 -18.07
CA SER A 24 3.03 -15.75 -19.44
C SER A 24 3.88 -16.57 -20.40
N LEU A 25 5.18 -16.74 -20.10
CA LEU A 25 6.08 -17.58 -20.89
C LEU A 25 5.96 -19.06 -20.48
N GLY A 26 5.12 -19.37 -19.49
CA GLY A 26 5.00 -20.70 -18.94
C GLY A 26 6.27 -21.15 -18.22
N GLN A 27 7.19 -20.26 -17.89
CA GLN A 27 8.45 -20.58 -17.21
C GLN A 27 8.61 -19.67 -16.00
N TYR A 28 8.61 -20.26 -14.82
CA TYR A 28 8.54 -19.52 -13.57
C TYR A 28 9.58 -20.03 -12.56
N THR A 29 10.19 -19.11 -11.80
CA THR A 29 11.17 -19.51 -10.77
C THR A 29 10.53 -19.40 -9.41
N ILE A 30 10.37 -20.54 -8.75
CA ILE A 30 9.83 -20.59 -7.39
C ILE A 30 10.97 -20.60 -6.36
N PRO A 31 10.80 -19.94 -5.21
CA PRO A 31 11.62 -20.23 -4.04
C PRO A 31 11.39 -21.68 -3.65
N SER A 32 12.48 -22.40 -3.40
CA SER A 32 12.40 -23.81 -3.05
C SER A 32 13.40 -24.11 -1.96
N ASP A 33 12.92 -24.12 -0.73
CA ASP A 33 13.76 -24.46 0.41
C ASP A 33 13.98 -25.99 0.51
N LYS A 34 13.44 -26.79 -0.43
CA LYS A 34 13.80 -28.20 -0.64
C LYS A 34 14.47 -28.43 -2.01
N PRO A 35 15.37 -29.42 -2.15
CA PRO A 35 15.91 -29.80 -3.45
C PRO A 35 14.83 -30.48 -4.29
N LEU A 36 14.27 -29.73 -5.24
CA LEU A 36 13.35 -30.27 -6.25
C LEU A 36 14.14 -31.02 -7.33
N LYS A 37 13.53 -32.01 -7.97
CA LYS A 37 14.12 -32.76 -9.08
C LYS A 37 13.40 -32.43 -10.38
N VAL A 38 14.13 -32.54 -11.48
CA VAL A 38 13.55 -32.40 -12.82
C VAL A 38 12.42 -33.42 -12.98
N GLY A 39 11.24 -32.93 -13.35
CA GLY A 39 10.01 -33.72 -13.53
C GLY A 39 9.02 -33.68 -12.37
N ASP A 40 9.35 -33.08 -11.23
CA ASP A 40 8.43 -32.97 -10.09
C ASP A 40 7.26 -32.02 -10.42
N ASP A 41 6.02 -32.45 -10.17
CA ASP A 41 4.83 -31.60 -10.31
C ASP A 41 4.78 -30.54 -9.19
N VAL A 42 4.30 -29.34 -9.52
CA VAL A 42 4.22 -28.17 -8.65
C VAL A 42 2.85 -27.51 -8.84
N VAL A 43 2.22 -27.05 -7.76
CA VAL A 43 1.07 -26.14 -7.79
C VAL A 43 1.47 -24.82 -7.16
N ILE A 44 1.28 -23.73 -7.89
CA ILE A 44 1.59 -22.38 -7.44
C ILE A 44 0.26 -21.68 -7.14
N SER A 45 0.06 -21.30 -5.88
CA SER A 45 -1.11 -20.54 -5.45
C SER A 45 -0.76 -19.05 -5.45
N LEU A 46 -1.34 -18.31 -6.37
CA LEU A 46 -1.13 -16.87 -6.57
C LEU A 46 -2.24 -16.07 -5.90
N SER A 47 -1.87 -15.18 -4.98
CA SER A 47 -2.77 -14.17 -4.41
C SER A 47 -2.42 -12.80 -4.97
N VAL A 48 -3.39 -12.13 -5.58
CA VAL A 48 -3.21 -10.83 -6.26
C VAL A 48 -4.21 -9.82 -5.69
N PRO A 49 -3.82 -8.57 -5.33
CA PRO A 49 -4.67 -7.63 -4.60
C PRO A 49 -5.98 -7.23 -5.30
N VAL A 50 -6.09 -7.43 -6.62
CA VAL A 50 -7.24 -7.03 -7.46
C VAL A 50 -8.14 -8.24 -7.79
N LEU A 51 -7.67 -9.45 -7.51
CA LEU A 51 -8.46 -10.66 -7.65
C LEU A 51 -9.10 -10.99 -6.30
N SER A 52 -10.42 -11.15 -6.28
CA SER A 52 -11.17 -11.57 -5.09
C SER A 52 -10.96 -13.05 -4.73
N GLU A 53 -10.14 -13.77 -5.49
CA GLU A 53 -9.86 -15.20 -5.34
C GLU A 53 -8.37 -15.51 -5.59
N THR A 54 -7.87 -16.57 -4.96
CA THR A 54 -6.52 -17.12 -5.19
C THR A 54 -6.53 -18.02 -6.42
N LEU A 55 -5.55 -17.86 -7.31
CA LEU A 55 -5.42 -18.67 -8.53
C LEU A 55 -4.41 -19.80 -8.33
N GLU A 56 -4.75 -21.01 -8.79
CA GLU A 56 -3.83 -22.15 -8.74
C GLU A 56 -3.27 -22.48 -10.12
N LEU A 57 -1.95 -22.39 -10.28
CA LEU A 57 -1.25 -22.77 -11.51
C LEU A 57 -0.52 -24.09 -11.32
N HIS A 58 -0.66 -25.01 -12.26
CA HIS A 58 0.05 -26.28 -12.24
C HIS A 58 1.30 -26.20 -13.12
N GLY A 59 2.37 -26.91 -12.77
CA GLY A 59 3.60 -26.96 -13.55
C GLY A 59 4.53 -28.10 -13.15
N ARG A 60 5.67 -28.24 -13.84
CA ARG A 60 6.72 -29.21 -13.55
C ARG A 60 8.09 -28.59 -13.47
N VAL A 61 8.92 -29.09 -12.56
CA VAL A 61 10.30 -28.61 -12.39
C VAL A 61 11.15 -29.02 -13.59
N ILE A 62 11.82 -28.05 -14.22
CA ILE A 62 12.72 -28.27 -15.37
C ILE A 62 14.18 -27.97 -15.03
N ALA A 63 14.43 -27.11 -14.04
CA ALA A 63 15.78 -26.67 -13.67
C ALA A 63 15.88 -26.45 -12.15
N PRO A 64 16.32 -27.46 -11.37
CA PRO A 64 16.55 -27.28 -9.94
C PRO A 64 17.83 -26.49 -9.68
N MET A 65 17.78 -25.56 -8.73
CA MET A 65 18.90 -24.69 -8.32
C MET A 65 19.02 -24.67 -6.79
N GLU A 66 20.12 -24.17 -6.26
CA GLU A 66 20.30 -24.06 -4.81
C GLU A 66 19.37 -22.95 -4.26
N GLY A 67 18.34 -23.37 -3.50
CA GLY A 67 17.33 -22.48 -2.91
C GLY A 67 16.19 -22.02 -3.84
N ARG A 68 16.18 -22.45 -5.11
CA ARG A 68 15.16 -22.07 -6.12
C ARG A 68 14.95 -23.19 -7.14
N ALA A 69 13.84 -23.15 -7.88
CA ALA A 69 13.65 -24.05 -9.01
C ALA A 69 12.92 -23.36 -10.16
N GLY A 70 13.41 -23.58 -11.38
CA GLY A 70 12.70 -23.26 -12.61
C GLY A 70 11.63 -24.32 -12.89
N VAL A 71 10.40 -23.86 -13.09
CA VAL A 71 9.19 -24.65 -13.31
C VAL A 71 8.59 -24.26 -14.65
N GLU A 72 8.20 -25.26 -15.44
CA GLU A 72 7.40 -25.09 -16.65
C GLU A 72 5.91 -25.28 -16.31
N LEU A 73 5.08 -24.27 -16.54
CA LEU A 73 3.66 -24.25 -16.21
C LEU A 73 2.84 -25.01 -17.26
N ASP A 74 1.96 -25.88 -16.81
CA ASP A 74 1.06 -26.67 -17.65
C ASP A 74 -0.29 -25.96 -17.78
N ALA A 75 -0.51 -25.31 -18.93
CA ALA A 75 -1.75 -24.60 -19.24
C ALA A 75 -2.97 -25.53 -19.46
N SER A 76 -2.77 -26.85 -19.49
CA SER A 76 -3.83 -27.84 -19.70
C SER A 76 -4.40 -28.43 -18.41
N GLN A 77 -3.73 -28.23 -17.26
CA GLN A 77 -4.18 -28.68 -15.95
C GLN A 77 -4.75 -27.52 -15.10
N GLY A 78 -6.02 -27.67 -14.69
CA GLY A 78 -6.75 -26.65 -13.93
C GLY A 78 -7.28 -25.52 -14.81
N ASP A 79 -8.01 -24.58 -14.20
CA ASP A 79 -8.49 -23.37 -14.88
C ASP A 79 -7.68 -22.11 -14.53
N GLY A 80 -6.70 -22.22 -13.64
CA GLY A 80 -5.94 -21.08 -13.15
C GLY A 80 -5.16 -20.34 -14.23
N MET A 81 -4.46 -21.03 -15.14
CA MET A 81 -3.80 -20.36 -16.27
C MET A 81 -4.80 -19.72 -17.22
N GLN A 82 -5.97 -20.34 -17.45
CA GLN A 82 -7.01 -19.76 -18.29
C GLN A 82 -7.69 -18.57 -17.64
N LYS A 83 -7.91 -18.59 -16.32
CA LYS A 83 -8.42 -17.47 -15.52
C LYS A 83 -7.41 -16.34 -15.45
N LEU A 84 -6.14 -16.65 -15.26
CA LEU A 84 -5.03 -15.71 -15.25
C LEU A 84 -4.88 -15.04 -16.62
N GLU A 85 -4.93 -15.80 -17.70
CA GLU A 85 -4.90 -15.28 -19.06
C GLU A 85 -6.18 -14.52 -19.41
N SER A 86 -7.35 -14.97 -18.95
CA SER A 86 -8.63 -14.26 -19.14
C SER A 86 -8.67 -12.96 -18.37
N PHE A 87 -8.10 -12.93 -17.16
CA PHE A 87 -7.94 -11.74 -16.34
C PHE A 87 -6.91 -10.80 -16.95
N TYR A 88 -5.77 -11.29 -17.41
CA TYR A 88 -4.79 -10.47 -18.12
C TYR A 88 -5.32 -9.96 -19.47
N ARG A 89 -6.11 -10.75 -20.20
CA ARG A 89 -6.84 -10.28 -21.40
C ARG A 89 -8.03 -9.39 -21.03
N LEU A 90 -8.59 -9.48 -19.83
CA LEU A 90 -9.63 -8.57 -19.35
C LEU A 90 -9.00 -7.23 -18.99
N VAL A 91 -7.89 -7.22 -18.25
CA VAL A 91 -7.05 -6.05 -17.97
C VAL A 91 -6.50 -5.50 -19.29
N GLY A 92 -6.04 -6.37 -20.19
CA GLY A 92 -5.56 -6.05 -21.52
C GLY A 92 -6.66 -5.46 -22.40
N ARG A 93 -7.89 -6.00 -22.38
CA ARG A 93 -9.07 -5.42 -23.07
C ARG A 93 -9.62 -4.19 -22.35
N LEU A 94 -9.47 -4.06 -21.05
CA LEU A 94 -9.81 -2.85 -20.30
C LEU A 94 -8.84 -1.75 -20.69
N VAL A 95 -7.54 -2.06 -20.71
CA VAL A 95 -6.45 -1.22 -21.20
C VAL A 95 -6.66 -0.91 -22.67
N GLU A 96 -6.94 -1.88 -23.53
CA GLU A 96 -7.19 -1.70 -24.97
C GLU A 96 -8.50 -0.95 -25.22
N SER A 97 -9.54 -1.14 -24.39
CA SER A 97 -10.78 -0.34 -24.42
C SER A 97 -10.56 1.08 -23.88
N MET A 98 -9.68 1.27 -22.89
CA MET A 98 -9.26 2.56 -22.34
C MET A 98 -8.32 3.31 -23.31
N LEU A 99 -7.54 2.57 -24.10
CA LEU A 99 -6.65 3.06 -25.16
C LEU A 99 -7.45 3.39 -26.42
N THR A 100 -8.51 2.63 -26.73
CA THR A 100 -9.44 2.94 -27.84
C THR A 100 -10.49 3.97 -27.45
N SER A 101 -10.87 4.09 -26.17
CA SER A 101 -11.78 5.14 -25.65
C SER A 101 -11.09 6.46 -25.34
N GLY A 102 -9.75 6.52 -25.37
CA GLY A 102 -8.94 7.67 -24.98
C GLY A 102 -8.36 8.49 -26.13
N ARG A 103 -9.01 8.53 -27.30
CA ARG A 103 -8.56 9.32 -28.46
C ARG A 103 -8.88 10.81 -28.28
N PHE A 104 -7.89 11.68 -28.03
CA PHE A 104 -7.94 13.10 -28.46
C PHE A 104 -6.53 13.73 -28.55
N GLN A 105 -6.30 14.48 -29.65
CA GLN A 105 -5.24 15.49 -29.79
C GLN A 105 -5.68 16.78 -29.08
N VAL A 106 -4.73 17.47 -28.44
CA VAL A 106 -4.96 18.82 -27.88
C VAL A 106 -4.23 19.83 -28.76
N ALA A 107 -5.00 20.59 -29.53
CA ALA A 107 -4.56 21.84 -30.14
C ALA A 107 -5.72 22.84 -30.07
N GLY A 108 -5.54 23.92 -29.32
CA GLY A 108 -6.50 25.03 -29.19
C GLY A 108 -6.26 25.81 -27.90
N GLN A 109 -6.34 27.14 -27.97
CA GLN A 109 -6.19 28.06 -26.83
C GLN A 109 -7.37 27.92 -25.85
N TRP A 110 -7.11 27.94 -24.54
CA TRP A 110 -8.10 27.61 -23.53
C TRP A 110 -8.67 28.88 -22.88
N MET A 111 -10.00 29.00 -22.83
CA MET A 111 -10.68 30.07 -22.09
C MET A 111 -10.88 29.69 -20.60
N PRO A 112 -10.74 30.64 -19.64
CA PRO A 112 -11.01 30.40 -18.22
C PRO A 112 -12.38 29.77 -17.95
N GLY A 113 -12.46 28.78 -17.04
CA GLY A 113 -13.71 28.11 -16.67
C GLY A 113 -14.26 27.04 -17.64
N MET A 114 -13.57 26.78 -18.76
CA MET A 114 -13.99 25.77 -19.76
C MET A 114 -13.08 24.53 -19.77
N ALA A 115 -13.65 23.34 -19.98
CA ALA A 115 -12.86 22.12 -20.20
C ALA A 115 -12.09 22.17 -21.55
N PRO A 116 -10.96 21.46 -21.69
CA PRO A 116 -10.24 21.37 -22.96
C PRO A 116 -11.09 20.80 -24.10
N GLN A 117 -10.94 21.35 -25.30
CA GLN A 117 -11.58 20.82 -26.51
C GLN A 117 -10.96 19.47 -26.94
N ALA A 118 -11.84 18.56 -27.34
CA ALA A 118 -11.54 17.38 -28.12
C ALA A 118 -11.28 17.78 -29.59
N GLY A 119 -10.04 17.71 -30.07
CA GLY A 119 -9.72 18.00 -31.47
C GLY A 119 -10.26 16.93 -32.43
N THR A 120 -10.99 17.33 -33.47
CA THR A 120 -11.21 16.52 -34.68
C THR A 120 -9.89 16.35 -35.45
N PRO A 121 -9.64 15.18 -36.07
CA PRO A 121 -8.40 14.92 -36.79
C PRO A 121 -8.20 15.93 -37.91
N ALA A 122 -7.02 16.58 -37.92
CA ALA A 122 -6.59 17.43 -39.01
C ALA A 122 -6.53 16.58 -40.29
N ALA A 123 -7.44 16.86 -41.23
CA ALA A 123 -7.34 16.38 -42.58
C ALA A 123 -5.99 16.83 -43.16
N ALA A 124 -5.32 15.89 -43.79
CA ALA A 124 -4.04 16.05 -44.46
C ALA A 124 -3.96 17.37 -45.23
N LEU A 125 -2.82 18.06 -45.08
CA LEU A 125 -2.40 19.12 -45.99
C LEU A 125 -2.40 18.57 -47.42
N GLY A 126 -3.43 18.92 -48.18
CA GLY A 126 -3.60 18.60 -49.58
C GLY A 126 -4.40 19.72 -50.25
N VAL A 127 -3.70 20.56 -50.99
CA VAL A 127 -4.24 21.66 -51.81
C VAL A 127 -5.25 21.14 -52.82
N VAL A 128 -6.53 21.54 -52.74
CA VAL A 128 -7.41 21.75 -53.92
C VAL A 128 -8.47 22.82 -53.61
N SER A 129 -8.61 23.74 -54.56
CA SER A 129 -9.55 24.86 -54.63
C SER A 129 -11.03 24.46 -54.74
N GLY A 130 -11.89 25.27 -54.12
CA GLY A 130 -13.17 25.74 -54.69
C GLY A 130 -14.35 24.76 -54.74
N ALA A 131 -15.32 24.95 -53.83
CA ALA A 131 -16.76 24.90 -54.11
C ALA A 131 -17.54 25.22 -52.82
N GLU A 132 -18.38 26.25 -52.86
CA GLU A 132 -19.43 26.50 -51.86
C GLU A 132 -20.58 25.49 -52.03
N ALA A 133 -21.01 24.85 -50.93
CA ALA A 133 -22.39 24.43 -50.68
C ALA A 133 -22.57 24.00 -49.20
N PRO A 134 -23.80 24.01 -48.64
CA PRO A 134 -24.08 24.63 -47.35
C PRO A 134 -24.53 23.65 -46.26
N GLY A 135 -24.45 24.10 -45.00
CA GLY A 135 -25.07 23.45 -43.84
C GLY A 135 -24.07 22.96 -42.80
N ALA A 136 -23.43 23.90 -42.09
CA ALA A 136 -22.62 23.63 -40.91
C ALA A 136 -23.17 24.37 -39.69
N ASP A 137 -24.47 24.17 -39.42
CA ASP A 137 -25.08 24.49 -38.12
C ASP A 137 -25.30 23.19 -37.35
N ALA A 138 -24.28 22.76 -36.63
CA ALA A 138 -24.41 21.80 -35.54
C ALA A 138 -23.31 22.10 -34.50
N HIS A 139 -23.62 23.08 -33.67
CA HIS A 139 -22.91 23.53 -32.47
C HIS A 139 -22.12 22.44 -31.72
N ALA A 140 -20.79 22.57 -31.73
CA ALA A 140 -19.93 22.06 -30.67
C ALA A 140 -20.20 22.87 -29.40
N GLN A 141 -20.94 22.29 -28.44
CA GLN A 141 -21.22 22.95 -27.16
C GLN A 141 -20.03 22.82 -26.20
N GLU A 142 -19.46 23.98 -25.85
CA GLU A 142 -18.49 24.20 -24.77
C GLU A 142 -19.03 23.67 -23.43
N GLN A 143 -18.37 22.68 -22.83
CA GLN A 143 -18.73 22.20 -21.48
C GLN A 143 -18.03 23.04 -20.41
N ALA A 144 -18.82 23.86 -19.70
CA ALA A 144 -18.38 24.59 -18.52
C ALA A 144 -17.95 23.63 -17.39
N LEU A 145 -16.89 23.96 -16.66
CA LEU A 145 -16.39 23.15 -15.53
C LEU A 145 -17.37 23.04 -14.35
N GLY A 146 -18.44 23.85 -14.37
CA GLY A 146 -19.47 23.89 -13.34
C GLY A 146 -19.28 25.07 -12.40
N VAL A 147 -19.87 24.98 -11.20
CA VAL A 147 -19.76 26.00 -10.16
C VAL A 147 -18.59 25.62 -9.24
N PRO A 148 -17.64 26.53 -8.97
CA PRO A 148 -16.54 26.26 -8.07
C PRO A 148 -17.02 26.22 -6.62
N THR A 149 -16.54 25.25 -5.84
CA THR A 149 -16.89 25.12 -4.40
C THR A 149 -15.78 25.57 -3.47
N MET A 150 -14.54 25.70 -3.96
CA MET A 150 -13.41 26.24 -3.21
C MET A 150 -12.63 27.17 -4.12
N GLN A 151 -12.21 28.33 -3.58
CA GLN A 151 -11.45 29.35 -4.31
C GLN A 151 -10.46 30.01 -3.36
N GLY A 152 -9.34 30.50 -3.91
CA GLY A 152 -8.38 31.29 -3.16
C GLY A 152 -7.11 31.56 -3.95
N GLU A 153 -6.16 32.24 -3.31
CA GLU A 153 -4.85 32.52 -3.89
C GLU A 153 -3.92 31.30 -3.82
N VAL A 154 -3.12 31.11 -4.84
CA VAL A 154 -2.08 30.08 -4.90
C VAL A 154 -0.88 30.56 -4.09
N ASN A 155 -0.73 30.01 -2.88
CA ASN A 155 0.48 30.10 -2.08
C ASN A 155 0.69 28.79 -1.31
N GLU A 156 1.88 28.60 -0.73
CA GLU A 156 2.28 27.34 -0.06
C GLU A 156 1.26 26.90 1.02
N LYS A 157 0.77 27.84 1.83
CA LYS A 157 -0.20 27.59 2.89
C LYS A 157 -1.59 27.25 2.32
N SER A 158 -2.14 28.11 1.47
CA SER A 158 -3.45 27.91 0.85
C SER A 158 -3.53 26.61 0.07
N MET A 159 -2.46 26.23 -0.64
CA MET A 159 -2.40 24.99 -1.40
C MET A 159 -2.30 23.76 -0.50
N THR A 160 -1.60 23.88 0.63
CA THR A 160 -1.54 22.83 1.66
C THR A 160 -2.91 22.60 2.29
N ASP A 161 -3.57 23.68 2.68
CA ASP A 161 -4.93 23.65 3.24
C ASP A 161 -5.92 23.05 2.25
N LEU A 162 -5.86 23.45 0.97
CA LEU A 162 -6.67 22.88 -0.10
C LEU A 162 -6.43 21.36 -0.24
N MET A 163 -5.18 20.92 -0.35
CA MET A 163 -4.85 19.51 -0.50
C MET A 163 -5.32 18.66 0.68
N MET A 164 -5.14 19.15 1.92
CA MET A 164 -5.61 18.46 3.11
C MET A 164 -7.14 18.43 3.21
N GLN A 165 -7.83 19.49 2.75
CA GLN A 165 -9.29 19.49 2.67
C GLN A 165 -9.82 18.49 1.63
N LEU A 166 -9.24 18.48 0.43
CA LEU A 166 -9.59 17.52 -0.63
C LEU A 166 -9.38 16.08 -0.13
N TYR A 167 -8.26 15.82 0.56
CA TYR A 167 -7.95 14.53 1.18
C TYR A 167 -8.99 14.11 2.22
N ARG A 168 -9.24 14.94 3.24
CA ARG A 168 -10.16 14.62 4.35
C ARG A 168 -11.59 14.37 3.86
N ARG A 169 -12.03 15.10 2.84
CA ARG A 169 -13.38 14.97 2.24
C ARG A 169 -13.45 13.92 1.13
N ARG A 170 -12.32 13.34 0.72
CA ARG A 170 -12.20 12.43 -0.43
C ARG A 170 -12.83 12.99 -1.71
N GLU A 171 -12.65 14.29 -1.94
CA GLU A 171 -13.27 15.01 -3.05
C GLU A 171 -12.83 14.47 -4.41
N GLN A 172 -13.67 14.68 -5.42
CA GLN A 172 -13.36 14.38 -6.82
C GLN A 172 -13.74 15.57 -7.68
N GLY A 173 -12.88 15.96 -8.61
CA GLY A 173 -13.11 17.14 -9.43
C GLY A 173 -11.87 17.64 -10.15
N ILE A 174 -11.94 18.89 -10.60
CA ILE A 174 -10.89 19.56 -11.35
C ILE A 174 -10.49 20.81 -10.57
N LEU A 175 -9.21 20.93 -10.27
CA LEU A 175 -8.60 22.15 -9.77
C LEU A 175 -8.08 22.96 -10.94
N GLU A 176 -8.60 24.16 -11.13
CA GLU A 176 -8.06 25.15 -12.06
C GLU A 176 -7.15 26.12 -11.30
N ILE A 177 -6.00 26.42 -11.89
CA ILE A 177 -5.09 27.47 -11.43
C ILE A 177 -4.84 28.41 -12.60
N ILE A 178 -5.04 29.70 -12.39
CA ILE A 178 -4.79 30.75 -13.37
C ILE A 178 -3.68 31.64 -12.81
N SER A 179 -2.60 31.79 -13.57
CA SER A 179 -1.51 32.71 -13.24
C SER A 179 -0.99 33.41 -14.50
N GLU A 180 -0.05 34.33 -14.33
CA GLU A 180 0.64 34.98 -15.47
C GLU A 180 1.38 33.98 -16.36
N GLN A 181 1.77 32.82 -15.82
CA GLN A 181 2.48 31.76 -16.55
C GLN A 181 1.54 30.87 -17.39
N GLY A 182 0.23 31.10 -17.28
CA GLY A 182 -0.80 30.34 -17.99
C GLY A 182 -1.79 29.66 -17.05
N ARG A 183 -2.57 28.76 -17.63
CA ARG A 183 -3.64 28.01 -16.98
C ARG A 183 -3.17 26.60 -16.69
N ARG A 184 -3.39 26.10 -15.47
CA ARG A 184 -3.11 24.71 -15.09
C ARG A 184 -4.38 24.03 -14.59
N LEU A 185 -4.63 22.79 -15.02
CA LEU A 185 -5.71 21.95 -14.52
C LEU A 185 -5.14 20.72 -13.81
N GLY A 186 -5.44 20.57 -12.52
CA GLY A 186 -5.15 19.39 -11.71
C GLY A 186 -6.40 18.53 -11.55
N TYR A 187 -6.37 17.29 -12.04
CA TYR A 187 -7.46 16.34 -11.88
C TYR A 187 -7.34 15.65 -10.52
N VAL A 188 -8.43 15.62 -9.75
CA VAL A 188 -8.49 15.09 -8.39
C VAL A 188 -9.45 13.91 -8.33
N LYS A 189 -8.99 12.79 -7.77
CA LYS A 189 -9.79 11.58 -7.55
C LYS A 189 -9.58 11.08 -6.13
N ALA A 190 -10.65 10.78 -5.42
CA ALA A 190 -10.61 10.28 -4.04
C ALA A 190 -9.69 11.11 -3.11
N GLY A 191 -9.71 12.44 -3.27
CA GLY A 191 -8.93 13.39 -2.47
C GLY A 191 -7.45 13.56 -2.86
N GLY A 192 -6.97 12.92 -3.92
CA GLY A 192 -5.59 13.06 -4.40
C GLY A 192 -5.50 13.43 -5.88
N PHE A 193 -4.41 14.12 -6.27
CA PHE A 193 -4.17 14.44 -7.67
C PHE A 193 -3.82 13.19 -8.48
N VAL A 194 -4.40 13.06 -9.67
CA VAL A 194 -4.12 11.98 -10.63
C VAL A 194 -3.42 12.47 -11.89
N GLN A 195 -3.58 13.73 -12.29
CA GLN A 195 -2.93 14.28 -13.48
C GLN A 195 -2.91 15.80 -13.44
N TRP A 196 -1.91 16.40 -14.09
CA TRP A 196 -1.87 17.83 -14.39
C TRP A 196 -1.86 18.08 -15.89
N ARG A 197 -2.47 19.20 -16.30
CA ARG A 197 -2.39 19.78 -17.65
C ARG A 197 -2.09 21.27 -17.55
N CYS A 198 -1.36 21.79 -18.53
CA CYS A 198 -0.95 23.19 -18.58
C CYS A 198 -1.23 23.76 -19.97
N ASP A 199 -1.72 24.99 -20.03
CA ASP A 199 -1.85 25.81 -21.24
C ASP A 199 -1.16 27.18 -21.01
N PRO A 200 -0.06 27.49 -21.71
CA PRO A 200 0.60 26.67 -22.72
C PRO A 200 1.29 25.43 -22.12
N VAL A 201 1.51 24.42 -22.97
CA VAL A 201 2.18 23.16 -22.56
C VAL A 201 3.63 23.46 -22.15
N LEU A 202 3.97 23.10 -20.91
CA LEU A 202 5.32 23.22 -20.38
C LEU A 202 6.12 21.94 -20.71
N GLN A 203 7.01 22.03 -21.69
CA GLN A 203 7.78 20.88 -22.18
C GLN A 203 8.60 20.19 -21.07
N GLU A 204 9.14 20.95 -20.13
CA GLU A 204 9.92 20.43 -19.00
C GLU A 204 9.09 19.56 -18.03
N GLU A 205 7.77 19.70 -18.05
CA GLU A 205 6.84 18.93 -17.23
C GLU A 205 6.23 17.73 -17.98
N CYS A 206 6.53 17.58 -19.28
CA CYS A 206 6.05 16.47 -20.09
C CYS A 206 6.71 15.14 -19.69
N LEU A 207 5.94 14.06 -19.72
CA LEU A 207 6.36 12.73 -19.28
C LEU A 207 7.66 12.27 -19.94
N GLY A 208 7.74 12.36 -21.28
CA GLY A 208 8.93 11.94 -22.01
C GLY A 208 10.20 12.71 -21.63
N VAL A 209 10.09 14.03 -21.36
CA VAL A 209 11.23 14.85 -20.95
C VAL A 209 11.70 14.48 -19.54
N LEU A 210 10.75 14.29 -18.62
CA LEU A 210 11.05 13.84 -17.25
C LEU A 210 11.72 12.46 -17.24
N LEU A 211 11.27 11.54 -18.09
CA LEU A 211 11.86 10.21 -18.25
C LEU A 211 13.29 10.27 -18.80
N ALA A 212 13.54 11.13 -19.80
CA ALA A 212 14.87 11.32 -20.36
C ALA A 212 15.83 11.94 -19.33
N GLN A 213 15.38 12.96 -18.60
CA GLN A 213 16.15 13.58 -17.50
C GLN A 213 16.49 12.59 -16.38
N ALA A 214 15.58 11.66 -16.08
CA ALA A 214 15.80 10.60 -15.10
C ALA A 214 16.65 9.43 -15.63
N GLY A 215 17.10 9.48 -16.90
CA GLY A 215 17.86 8.42 -17.55
C GLY A 215 17.08 7.13 -17.78
N LYS A 216 15.75 7.18 -17.77
CA LYS A 216 14.86 6.02 -17.96
C LYS A 216 14.63 5.70 -19.44
N ILE A 217 14.74 6.70 -20.31
CA ILE A 217 14.71 6.55 -21.77
C ILE A 217 15.85 7.37 -22.38
N THR A 218 16.28 7.02 -23.58
CA THR A 218 17.26 7.79 -24.34
C THR A 218 16.61 8.95 -25.07
N GLU A 219 17.40 9.96 -25.47
CA GLU A 219 16.91 11.07 -26.30
C GLU A 219 16.33 10.59 -27.64
N GLU A 220 16.90 9.52 -28.21
CA GLU A 220 16.39 8.94 -29.46
C GLU A 220 15.04 8.24 -29.24
N GLN A 221 14.88 7.50 -28.14
CA GLN A 221 13.58 6.91 -27.76
C GLN A 221 12.52 7.99 -27.49
N LEU A 222 12.91 9.10 -26.86
CA LEU A 222 12.04 10.26 -26.67
C LEU A 222 11.58 10.82 -28.04
N ARG A 223 12.52 11.08 -28.95
CA ARG A 223 12.24 11.61 -30.28
C ARG A 223 11.32 10.70 -31.09
N GLN A 224 11.59 9.39 -31.06
CA GLN A 224 10.76 8.38 -31.72
C GLN A 224 9.35 8.34 -31.12
N SER A 225 9.23 8.33 -29.79
CA SER A 225 7.92 8.32 -29.14
C SER A 225 7.06 9.54 -29.50
N LEU A 226 7.68 10.72 -29.64
CA LEU A 226 6.99 11.95 -30.04
C LEU A 226 6.59 11.93 -31.52
N ALA A 227 7.45 11.39 -32.39
CA ALA A 227 7.12 11.20 -33.80
C ALA A 227 5.92 10.27 -33.97
N THR A 228 5.96 9.09 -33.32
CA THR A 228 4.84 8.13 -33.32
C THR A 228 3.57 8.74 -32.73
N MET A 229 3.67 9.48 -31.62
CA MET A 229 2.54 10.18 -31.01
C MET A 229 1.87 11.16 -32.01
N ASN A 230 2.67 11.91 -32.77
CA ASN A 230 2.16 12.86 -33.75
C ASN A 230 1.56 12.15 -34.98
N GLU A 231 2.12 11.02 -35.40
CA GLU A 231 1.67 10.24 -36.55
C GLU A 231 0.41 9.41 -36.25
N THR A 232 0.33 8.77 -35.09
CA THR A 232 -0.75 7.84 -34.73
C THR A 232 -1.85 8.48 -33.87
N GLY A 233 -1.56 9.62 -33.23
CA GLY A 233 -2.45 10.26 -32.27
C GLY A 233 -2.61 9.50 -30.95
N GLN A 234 -1.82 8.46 -30.70
CA GLN A 234 -1.79 7.73 -29.42
C GLN A 234 -1.17 8.59 -28.31
N LYS A 235 -1.40 8.25 -27.03
CA LYS A 235 -0.70 8.90 -25.91
C LYS A 235 0.78 8.52 -25.92
N GLN A 236 1.68 9.45 -25.59
CA GLN A 236 3.13 9.20 -25.56
C GLN A 236 3.52 7.97 -24.73
N GLY A 237 2.86 7.76 -23.57
CA GLY A 237 3.09 6.58 -22.74
C GLY A 237 2.83 5.26 -23.47
N GLN A 238 1.83 5.22 -24.36
CA GLN A 238 1.55 4.04 -25.18
C GLN A 238 2.66 3.81 -26.21
N CYS A 239 3.09 4.87 -26.91
CA CYS A 239 4.19 4.76 -27.86
C CYS A 239 5.49 4.26 -27.21
N LEU A 240 5.74 4.64 -25.95
CA LEU A 240 6.90 4.16 -25.18
C LEU A 240 6.79 2.68 -24.77
N ILE A 241 5.58 2.16 -24.54
CA ILE A 241 5.35 0.74 -24.30
C ILE A 241 5.50 -0.05 -25.60
N ASP A 242 4.87 0.42 -26.68
CA ASP A 242 4.86 -0.26 -27.99
C ASP A 242 6.27 -0.36 -28.60
N SER A 243 7.11 0.66 -28.37
CA SER A 243 8.52 0.66 -28.77
C SER A 243 9.43 -0.16 -27.85
N GLY A 244 8.89 -0.74 -26.77
CA GLY A 244 9.65 -1.51 -25.78
C GLY A 244 10.55 -0.67 -24.87
N ALA A 245 10.43 0.67 -24.91
CA ALA A 245 11.23 1.57 -24.08
C ALA A 245 10.80 1.54 -22.60
N LEU A 246 9.53 1.27 -22.32
CA LEU A 246 8.99 1.15 -20.95
C LEU A 246 8.06 -0.05 -20.79
N THR A 247 7.99 -0.57 -19.55
CA THR A 247 6.91 -1.46 -19.11
C THR A 247 5.69 -0.64 -18.68
N PHE A 248 4.51 -1.27 -18.64
CA PHE A 248 3.31 -0.62 -18.12
C PHE A 248 3.46 -0.19 -16.64
N PRO A 249 4.01 -1.02 -15.73
CA PRO A 249 4.32 -0.56 -14.36
C PRO A 249 5.29 0.62 -14.30
N GLN A 250 6.35 0.61 -15.12
CA GLN A 250 7.28 1.73 -15.21
C GLN A 250 6.58 3.01 -15.67
N LEU A 251 5.64 2.91 -16.63
CA LEU A 251 4.82 4.04 -17.05
C LEU A 251 3.97 4.57 -15.88
N VAL A 252 3.27 3.71 -15.15
CA VAL A 252 2.44 4.13 -14.01
C VAL A 252 3.27 4.81 -12.93
N MET A 253 4.42 4.26 -12.56
CA MET A 253 5.34 4.87 -11.59
C MET A 253 5.87 6.22 -12.08
N SER A 254 6.13 6.35 -13.37
CA SER A 254 6.60 7.60 -13.98
C SER A 254 5.51 8.66 -14.01
N LEU A 255 4.24 8.27 -14.24
CA LEU A 255 3.09 9.17 -14.12
C LEU A 255 2.87 9.62 -12.68
N MET A 256 2.95 8.72 -11.69
CA MET A 256 2.88 9.10 -10.28
C MET A 256 3.98 10.10 -9.92
N THR A 257 5.21 9.85 -10.38
CA THR A 257 6.34 10.75 -10.17
C THR A 257 6.14 12.10 -10.87
N GLN A 258 5.61 12.09 -12.10
CA GLN A 258 5.25 13.31 -12.83
C GLN A 258 4.24 14.13 -12.04
N VAL A 259 3.18 13.53 -11.51
CA VAL A 259 2.18 14.23 -10.68
C VAL A 259 2.84 14.88 -9.46
N GLU A 260 3.72 14.18 -8.75
CA GLU A 260 4.45 14.75 -7.60
C GLU A 260 5.39 15.91 -8.01
N ILE A 261 6.07 15.79 -9.17
CA ILE A 261 6.96 16.82 -9.72
C ILE A 261 6.17 18.07 -10.11
N VAL A 262 5.08 17.91 -10.86
CA VAL A 262 4.25 19.03 -11.32
C VAL A 262 3.58 19.72 -10.13
N THR A 263 3.06 18.95 -9.17
CA THR A 263 2.53 19.49 -7.91
C THR A 263 3.58 20.34 -7.19
N ARG A 264 4.84 19.88 -7.15
CA ARG A 264 5.93 20.63 -6.54
C ARG A 264 6.21 21.95 -7.27
N ASN A 265 6.16 21.93 -8.60
CA ASN A 265 6.38 23.13 -9.41
C ASN A 265 5.24 24.15 -9.19
N VAL A 266 3.99 23.70 -9.14
CA VAL A 266 2.82 24.53 -8.80
C VAL A 266 3.02 25.21 -7.44
N PHE A 267 3.45 24.45 -6.42
CA PHE A 267 3.71 24.99 -5.08
C PHE A 267 4.87 25.99 -5.05
N ARG A 268 5.91 25.79 -5.87
CA ARG A 268 7.10 26.66 -5.91
C ARG A 268 6.81 28.01 -6.56
N VAL A 269 5.98 28.05 -7.60
CA VAL A 269 5.64 29.31 -8.30
C VAL A 269 4.86 30.23 -7.36
N GLY A 270 3.89 29.69 -6.61
CA GLY A 270 3.26 30.40 -5.49
C GLY A 270 2.57 31.72 -5.86
N VAL A 271 2.10 31.86 -7.10
CA VAL A 271 1.39 33.04 -7.61
C VAL A 271 0.25 32.59 -8.52
N GLY A 272 -0.93 33.20 -8.34
CA GLY A 272 -2.13 32.96 -9.13
C GLY A 272 -3.37 32.75 -8.26
N ASP A 273 -4.49 32.46 -8.91
CA ASP A 273 -5.76 32.11 -8.26
C ASP A 273 -6.12 30.67 -8.58
N TYR A 274 -6.68 29.95 -7.60
CA TYR A 274 -7.22 28.61 -7.80
C TYR A 274 -8.74 28.58 -7.67
N SER A 275 -9.37 27.67 -8.40
CA SER A 275 -10.79 27.35 -8.31
C SER A 275 -10.98 25.83 -8.43
N PHE A 276 -11.63 25.21 -7.45
CA PHE A 276 -11.93 23.79 -7.47
C PHE A 276 -13.38 23.54 -7.87
N TYR A 277 -13.56 22.67 -8.86
CA TYR A 277 -14.85 22.31 -9.44
C TYR A 277 -15.13 20.82 -9.19
N PRO A 278 -16.05 20.47 -8.27
CA PRO A 278 -16.35 19.08 -7.97
C PRO A 278 -17.07 18.40 -9.15
N GLN A 279 -16.76 17.13 -9.39
CA GLN A 279 -17.36 16.32 -10.46
C GLN A 279 -17.69 14.90 -9.99
N GLN A 280 -18.92 14.46 -10.25
CA GLN A 280 -19.36 13.09 -9.92
C GLN A 280 -18.56 12.01 -10.65
N ARG A 281 -18.15 12.31 -11.90
CA ARG A 281 -17.24 11.48 -12.69
C ARG A 281 -16.29 12.42 -13.44
N LEU A 282 -15.00 12.14 -13.37
CA LEU A 282 -14.02 12.83 -14.19
C LEU A 282 -14.28 12.52 -15.67
N THR A 283 -14.12 13.52 -16.52
CA THR A 283 -14.26 13.35 -17.98
C THR A 283 -13.24 12.39 -18.57
N GLU A 284 -12.13 12.15 -17.85
CA GLU A 284 -11.04 11.27 -18.25
C GLU A 284 -10.81 10.15 -17.24
N GLU A 285 -10.48 8.97 -17.76
CA GLU A 285 -10.01 7.85 -16.95
C GLU A 285 -8.48 7.86 -16.86
N PHE A 286 -7.98 7.78 -15.64
CA PHE A 286 -6.56 7.83 -15.30
C PHE A 286 -6.11 6.46 -14.80
N ILE A 287 -4.98 5.97 -15.34
CA ILE A 287 -4.43 4.65 -15.00
C ILE A 287 -3.64 4.65 -13.69
N ASN A 288 -3.09 5.78 -13.29
CA ASN A 288 -2.31 5.90 -12.07
C ASN A 288 -3.21 6.15 -10.85
N PRO A 289 -2.85 5.60 -9.68
CA PRO A 289 -3.57 5.87 -8.45
C PRO A 289 -3.45 7.35 -8.05
N PRO A 290 -4.41 7.88 -7.28
CA PRO A 290 -4.34 9.23 -6.75
C PRO A 290 -3.15 9.38 -5.81
N MET A 291 -2.45 10.50 -5.94
CA MET A 291 -1.34 10.86 -5.06
C MET A 291 -1.82 10.96 -3.61
N LYS A 292 -1.07 10.34 -2.70
CA LYS A 292 -1.29 10.44 -1.25
C LYS A 292 -0.86 11.83 -0.76
N ALA A 293 -1.79 12.78 -0.74
CA ALA A 293 -1.53 14.17 -0.38
C ALA A 293 -0.80 14.33 0.97
N PRO A 294 -1.17 13.64 2.07
CA PRO A 294 -0.45 13.76 3.34
C PRO A 294 1.01 13.32 3.24
N GLY A 295 1.29 12.17 2.63
CA GLY A 295 2.67 11.68 2.47
C GLY A 295 3.54 12.57 1.57
N TYR A 296 2.94 13.11 0.50
CA TYR A 296 3.62 14.09 -0.34
C TYR A 296 3.98 15.36 0.45
N LEU A 297 3.00 15.96 1.13
CA LEU A 297 3.19 17.20 1.90
C LEU A 297 4.18 16.99 3.06
N PHE A 298 4.08 15.87 3.78
CA PHE A 298 4.99 15.53 4.85
C PHE A 298 6.44 15.45 4.35
N GLY A 299 6.68 14.75 3.24
CA GLY A 299 7.99 14.69 2.59
C GLY A 299 8.49 16.05 2.08
N TYR A 300 7.58 16.88 1.53
CA TYR A 300 7.87 18.23 1.06
C TYR A 300 8.35 19.14 2.20
N TYR A 301 7.56 19.27 3.27
CA TYR A 301 7.88 20.15 4.39
C TYR A 301 9.12 19.68 5.15
N LYS A 302 9.34 18.37 5.30
CA LYS A 302 10.58 17.87 5.90
C LYS A 302 11.83 18.34 5.15
N ARG A 303 11.82 18.27 3.81
CA ARG A 303 12.94 18.76 2.99
C ARG A 303 13.07 20.28 3.07
N ARG A 304 11.95 21.01 3.08
CA ARG A 304 11.90 22.46 3.24
C ARG A 304 12.55 22.93 4.55
N TYR A 305 12.23 22.27 5.65
CA TYR A 305 12.80 22.55 6.98
C TYR A 305 14.22 22.02 7.14
N ALA A 306 14.66 21.07 6.31
CA ALA A 306 16.05 20.63 6.28
C ALA A 306 17.00 21.64 5.63
N THR A 307 16.50 22.47 4.70
CA THR A 307 17.30 23.47 3.97
C THR A 307 17.08 24.91 4.45
N MET A 308 16.10 25.14 5.32
CA MET A 308 15.83 26.47 5.89
C MET A 308 16.91 26.86 6.92
N PRO A 309 17.35 28.13 6.96
CA PRO A 309 18.24 28.63 8.01
C PRO A 309 17.69 28.39 9.42
N ALA A 310 18.56 27.97 10.35
CA ALA A 310 18.15 27.51 11.68
C ALA A 310 17.41 28.58 12.50
N ASP A 311 17.82 29.85 12.37
CA ASP A 311 17.20 31.02 12.99
C ASP A 311 15.75 31.22 12.53
N GLN A 312 15.48 31.01 11.24
CA GLN A 312 14.13 31.12 10.69
C GLN A 312 13.22 29.97 11.17
N VAL A 313 13.77 28.75 11.28
CA VAL A 313 13.01 27.62 11.84
C VAL A 313 12.73 27.86 13.32
N GLU A 314 13.72 28.33 14.07
CA GLU A 314 13.61 28.63 15.49
C GLU A 314 12.56 29.69 15.78
N ALA A 315 12.51 30.76 15.00
CA ALA A 315 11.48 31.79 15.12
C ALA A 315 10.05 31.22 15.00
N ARG A 316 9.84 30.14 14.24
CA ARG A 316 8.51 29.53 14.04
C ARG A 316 8.06 28.70 15.24
N TYR A 317 8.94 27.89 15.83
CA TYR A 317 8.54 27.01 16.93
C TYR A 317 8.79 27.59 18.32
N THR A 318 9.60 28.64 18.45
CA THR A 318 9.89 29.28 19.75
C THR A 318 8.62 29.67 20.53
N PRO A 319 7.60 30.29 19.92
CA PRO A 319 6.35 30.61 20.62
C PRO A 319 5.57 29.39 21.12
N LEU A 320 5.83 28.21 20.54
CA LEU A 320 5.12 26.97 20.78
C LEU A 320 5.82 26.08 21.83
N LEU A 321 7.02 26.46 22.29
CA LEU A 321 7.88 25.62 23.14
C LEU A 321 7.21 25.15 24.44
N ASP A 322 6.37 26.01 25.01
CA ASP A 322 5.68 25.79 26.28
C ASP A 322 4.27 25.21 26.11
N GLN A 323 3.75 25.14 24.88
CA GLN A 323 2.44 24.59 24.59
C GLN A 323 2.49 23.07 24.47
N TYR A 324 1.38 22.42 24.84
CA TYR A 324 1.21 20.99 24.72
C TYR A 324 0.80 20.63 23.29
N THR A 325 1.39 19.57 22.77
CA THR A 325 1.06 19.06 21.43
C THR A 325 -0.05 18.04 21.47
N ILE A 326 -0.92 18.14 20.46
CA ILE A 326 -2.02 17.22 20.20
C ILE A 326 -1.88 16.71 18.77
N LEU A 327 -2.15 15.42 18.55
CA LEU A 327 -2.29 14.90 17.19
C LEU A 327 -3.72 15.11 16.71
N ALA A 328 -3.87 15.68 15.51
CA ALA A 328 -5.17 15.92 14.90
C ALA A 328 -5.86 14.60 14.50
N GLU A 329 -7.20 14.62 14.52
CA GLU A 329 -8.03 13.50 14.06
C GLU A 329 -8.24 13.53 12.54
N GLY A 330 -8.62 12.38 11.96
CA GLY A 330 -9.02 12.30 10.55
C GLY A 330 -7.85 12.23 9.55
N ILE A 331 -6.64 11.96 10.02
CA ILE A 331 -5.48 11.68 9.19
C ILE A 331 -5.12 10.19 9.32
N ASP A 332 -4.99 9.51 8.18
CA ASP A 332 -4.44 8.16 8.14
C ASP A 332 -2.91 8.24 8.23
N TRP A 333 -2.34 7.74 9.33
CA TRP A 333 -0.90 7.79 9.58
C TRP A 333 -0.09 6.95 8.58
N ASP A 334 -0.70 5.94 7.94
CA ASP A 334 -0.02 5.15 6.92
C ASP A 334 0.09 5.92 5.58
N ASP A 335 -0.83 6.85 5.31
CA ASP A 335 -0.77 7.71 4.13
C ASP A 335 0.40 8.72 4.17
N LEU A 336 0.98 8.97 5.35
CA LEU A 336 2.14 9.88 5.52
C LEU A 336 3.47 9.27 5.03
N ARG A 337 3.51 7.98 4.70
CA ARG A 337 4.72 7.26 4.24
C ARG A 337 5.91 7.44 5.20
N MET A 338 5.62 7.42 6.51
CA MET A 338 6.61 7.65 7.56
C MET A 338 7.63 6.51 7.68
N LYS A 339 8.88 6.88 7.97
CA LYS A 339 9.94 5.94 8.34
C LYS A 339 9.75 5.41 9.77
N LYS A 340 10.44 4.32 10.12
CA LYS A 340 10.36 3.68 11.44
C LYS A 340 10.49 4.65 12.62
N GLY A 341 11.46 5.58 12.59
CA GLY A 341 11.64 6.57 13.65
C GLY A 341 10.50 7.59 13.76
N GLU A 342 9.92 7.98 12.62
CA GLU A 342 8.80 8.94 12.55
C GLU A 342 7.51 8.28 13.06
N LYS A 343 7.28 7.01 12.71
CA LYS A 343 6.18 6.21 13.26
C LYS A 343 6.27 6.13 14.79
N ALA A 344 7.47 5.82 15.31
CA ALA A 344 7.70 5.78 16.76
C ALA A 344 7.48 7.15 17.43
N LEU A 345 7.85 8.26 16.78
CA LEU A 345 7.58 9.61 17.28
C LEU A 345 6.07 9.88 17.38
N VAL A 346 5.30 9.58 16.33
CA VAL A 346 3.84 9.76 16.33
C VAL A 346 3.18 8.88 17.40
N GLU A 347 3.65 7.65 17.60
CA GLU A 347 3.16 6.77 18.66
C GLU A 347 3.37 7.37 20.06
N ILE A 348 4.55 7.95 20.32
CA ILE A 348 4.84 8.66 21.58
C ILE A 348 3.88 9.84 21.78
N LEU A 349 3.69 10.68 20.75
CA LEU A 349 2.78 11.82 20.79
C LEU A 349 1.31 11.41 20.89
N GLY A 350 0.97 10.23 20.40
CA GLY A 350 -0.35 9.63 20.53
C GLY A 350 -0.66 9.16 21.94
N ASN A 351 0.36 8.73 22.68
CA ASN A 351 0.22 8.19 24.03
C ASN A 351 0.18 9.26 25.11
N LYS A 352 0.83 10.41 24.94
CA LYS A 352 0.85 11.46 25.94
C LYS A 352 1.03 12.83 25.29
N SER A 353 0.36 13.83 25.84
CA SER A 353 0.60 15.23 25.49
C SER A 353 1.92 15.69 26.13
N TYR A 354 2.87 16.06 25.28
CA TYR A 354 4.14 16.65 25.70
C TYR A 354 4.14 18.14 25.39
N ARG A 355 4.86 18.93 26.19
CA ARG A 355 5.22 20.27 25.72
C ARG A 355 6.17 20.14 24.55
N PHE A 356 6.10 21.05 23.59
CA PHE A 356 6.92 20.96 22.38
C PHE A 356 8.42 20.80 22.68
N ARG A 357 8.94 21.49 23.71
CA ARG A 357 10.34 21.36 24.15
C ARG A 357 10.72 19.97 24.68
N GLU A 358 9.77 19.26 25.27
CA GLU A 358 9.99 17.96 25.92
C GLU A 358 10.09 16.83 24.88
N ILE A 359 9.48 17.02 23.70
CA ILE A 359 9.47 16.02 22.62
C ILE A 359 10.89 15.65 22.19
N PHE A 360 11.82 16.62 22.17
CA PHE A 360 13.21 16.39 21.81
C PHE A 360 13.95 15.45 22.78
N SER A 361 13.47 15.30 24.02
CA SER A 361 14.06 14.41 25.01
C SER A 361 13.48 12.99 24.97
N VAL A 362 12.26 12.82 24.46
CA VAL A 362 11.59 11.52 24.37
C VAL A 362 11.66 10.89 22.98
N SER A 363 11.95 11.68 21.95
CA SER A 363 12.14 11.19 20.58
C SER A 363 13.34 10.25 20.49
N SER A 364 13.15 9.12 19.79
CA SER A 364 14.23 8.20 19.44
C SER A 364 15.11 8.71 18.29
N MET A 365 14.69 9.79 17.64
CA MET A 365 15.42 10.44 16.54
C MET A 365 16.30 11.57 17.05
N GLY A 366 17.35 11.93 16.30
CA GLY A 366 18.15 13.12 16.60
C GLY A 366 17.32 14.42 16.57
N ARG A 367 17.84 15.49 17.19
CA ARG A 367 17.13 16.79 17.32
C ARG A 367 16.64 17.34 15.97
N ASN A 368 17.51 17.39 14.96
CA ASN A 368 17.16 17.96 13.65
C ASN A 368 16.11 17.13 12.90
N PRO A 369 16.25 15.79 12.73
CA PRO A 369 15.18 14.97 12.16
C PRO A 369 13.85 15.05 12.91
N THR A 370 13.90 15.13 14.26
CA THR A 370 12.71 15.31 15.10
C THR A 370 12.03 16.64 14.79
N LEU A 371 12.80 17.74 14.77
CA LEU A 371 12.28 19.07 14.45
C LEU A 371 11.64 19.11 13.06
N GLN A 372 12.31 18.55 12.04
CA GLN A 372 11.77 18.50 10.67
C GLN A 372 10.43 17.74 10.60
N ALA A 373 10.32 16.62 11.32
CA ALA A 373 9.08 15.85 11.39
C ALA A 373 7.97 16.64 12.10
N LEU A 374 8.26 17.25 13.26
CA LEU A 374 7.30 18.05 14.00
C LEU A 374 6.82 19.27 13.22
N MET A 375 7.74 19.99 12.57
CA MET A 375 7.39 21.13 11.73
C MET A 375 6.54 20.71 10.53
N ALA A 376 6.85 19.57 9.90
CA ALA A 376 6.01 19.05 8.83
C ALA A 376 4.60 18.70 9.33
N LEU A 377 4.48 17.99 10.46
CA LEU A 377 3.17 17.67 11.04
C LEU A 377 2.36 18.93 11.39
N LEU A 378 3.03 19.98 11.88
CA LEU A 378 2.41 21.28 12.15
C LEU A 378 1.85 21.91 10.88
N GLU A 379 2.63 21.99 9.79
CA GLU A 379 2.15 22.59 8.53
C GLU A 379 1.01 21.80 7.89
N LEU A 380 0.95 20.49 8.11
CA LEU A 380 -0.17 19.65 7.65
C LEU A 380 -1.44 19.83 8.50
N GLY A 381 -1.37 20.55 9.62
CA GLY A 381 -2.43 20.55 10.63
C GLY A 381 -2.67 19.15 11.21
N ALA A 382 -1.61 18.33 11.27
CA ALA A 382 -1.58 17.03 11.91
C ALA A 382 -1.09 17.09 13.36
N LEU A 383 -0.41 18.19 13.71
CA LEU A 383 0.03 18.54 15.05
C LEU A 383 -0.61 19.89 15.43
N GLU A 384 -1.41 19.87 16.48
CA GLU A 384 -2.09 21.03 17.04
C GLU A 384 -1.50 21.38 18.41
N PHE A 385 -1.77 22.59 18.90
CA PHE A 385 -1.24 23.12 20.15
C PHE A 385 -2.34 23.61 21.07
N THR A 386 -2.15 23.39 22.37
CA THR A 386 -3.03 23.86 23.42
C THR A 386 -2.23 24.36 24.63
N ASP A 387 -2.78 25.30 25.39
CA ASP A 387 -2.14 25.88 26.57
C ASP A 387 -2.24 24.96 27.80
N THR A 388 -3.23 24.07 27.83
CA THR A 388 -3.45 23.09 28.89
C THR A 388 -3.28 21.69 28.34
N GLU A 389 -2.68 20.79 29.12
CA GLU A 389 -2.63 19.37 28.76
C GLU A 389 -4.05 18.88 28.46
N ASP A 390 -4.34 18.52 27.20
CA ASP A 390 -5.65 17.99 26.80
C ASP A 390 -5.72 16.51 27.18
N VAL A 391 -5.83 16.35 28.49
CA VAL A 391 -6.00 15.07 29.16
C VAL A 391 -7.26 14.37 28.66
N ASP A 392 -8.31 15.12 28.33
CA ASP A 392 -9.61 14.57 27.92
C ASP A 392 -9.54 13.89 26.55
N GLN A 393 -8.85 14.50 25.57
CA GLN A 393 -8.69 13.91 24.25
C GLN A 393 -7.76 12.69 24.25
N VAL A 394 -6.70 12.70 25.07
CA VAL A 394 -5.84 11.53 25.27
C VAL A 394 -6.65 10.39 25.92
N GLN A 395 -7.47 10.71 26.93
CA GLN A 395 -8.34 9.74 27.58
C GLN A 395 -9.40 9.18 26.63
N GLU A 396 -10.01 9.99 25.77
CA GLU A 396 -11.02 9.52 24.81
C GLU A 396 -10.41 8.58 23.77
N ARG A 397 -9.18 8.85 23.32
CA ARG A 397 -8.45 7.94 22.42
C ARG A 397 -8.13 6.61 23.10
N TRP A 398 -7.64 6.62 24.34
CA TRP A 398 -7.44 5.40 25.11
C TRP A 398 -8.75 4.65 25.34
N ARG A 399 -9.84 5.36 25.66
CA ARG A 399 -11.18 4.79 25.84
C ARG A 399 -11.60 4.05 24.59
N LYS A 400 -11.47 4.66 23.41
CA LYS A 400 -11.81 4.05 22.13
C LYS A 400 -10.98 2.79 21.86
N ALA A 401 -9.65 2.86 22.04
CA ALA A 401 -8.76 1.73 21.81
C ALA A 401 -9.08 0.53 22.73
N LEU A 402 -9.23 0.77 24.03
CA LEU A 402 -9.57 -0.26 25.01
C LEU A 402 -11.00 -0.81 24.79
N SER A 403 -11.95 0.04 24.42
CA SER A 403 -13.34 -0.36 24.14
C SER A 403 -13.43 -1.30 22.95
N VAL A 404 -12.72 -1.00 21.85
CA VAL A 404 -12.67 -1.87 20.66
C VAL A 404 -12.08 -3.23 21.03
N LYS A 405 -10.97 -3.26 21.78
CA LYS A 405 -10.35 -4.52 22.21
C LYS A 405 -11.28 -5.34 23.10
N LEU A 406 -11.92 -4.72 24.09
CA LEU A 406 -12.88 -5.39 24.97
C LEU A 406 -14.09 -5.94 24.22
N ASN A 407 -14.63 -5.18 23.26
CA ASN A 407 -15.74 -5.65 22.44
C ASN A 407 -15.34 -6.87 21.61
N ASN A 408 -14.16 -6.83 20.97
CA ASN A 408 -13.67 -7.97 20.20
C ASN A 408 -13.47 -9.22 21.09
N GLN A 409 -12.92 -9.07 22.30
CA GLN A 409 -12.72 -10.19 23.22
C GLN A 409 -14.02 -10.88 23.67
N ARG A 410 -15.18 -10.22 23.59
CA ARG A 410 -16.48 -10.83 23.94
C ARG A 410 -16.95 -11.85 22.92
N GLU A 411 -16.57 -11.68 21.66
CA GLU A 411 -17.00 -12.54 20.54
C GLU A 411 -15.92 -13.56 20.14
N GLN A 412 -14.70 -13.37 20.62
CA GLN A 412 -13.53 -14.21 20.33
C GLN A 412 -13.45 -15.47 21.19
N ASN A 413 -12.92 -16.55 20.60
CA ASN A 413 -12.61 -17.76 21.37
C ASN A 413 -11.29 -17.59 22.17
N THR A 414 -11.00 -18.56 23.04
CA THR A 414 -9.85 -18.52 23.96
C THR A 414 -8.49 -18.35 23.25
N PHE A 415 -8.33 -18.90 22.03
CA PHE A 415 -7.11 -18.75 21.24
C PHE A 415 -7.03 -17.37 20.58
N ASP A 416 -8.15 -16.87 20.06
CA ASP A 416 -8.24 -15.54 19.45
C ASP A 416 -7.99 -14.42 20.47
N ILE A 417 -8.41 -14.60 21.73
CA ILE A 417 -8.14 -13.66 22.83
C ILE A 417 -6.63 -13.46 23.03
N LEU A 418 -5.84 -14.54 22.91
CA LEU A 418 -4.37 -14.50 22.99
C LEU A 418 -3.69 -14.16 21.65
N GLU A 419 -4.47 -13.99 20.57
CA GLU A 419 -3.96 -13.79 19.21
C GLU A 419 -2.97 -14.88 18.80
N VAL A 420 -3.24 -16.13 19.19
CA VAL A 420 -2.43 -17.30 18.84
C VAL A 420 -3.25 -18.24 17.97
N HIS A 421 -2.61 -18.85 16.97
CA HIS A 421 -3.30 -19.85 16.16
C HIS A 421 -3.74 -21.04 17.03
N TRP A 422 -4.93 -21.58 16.78
CA TRP A 422 -5.54 -22.60 17.65
C TRP A 422 -4.77 -23.93 17.69
N THR A 423 -3.92 -24.21 16.70
CA THR A 423 -2.99 -25.34 16.71
C THR A 423 -1.68 -25.07 17.48
N GLY A 424 -1.57 -23.91 18.13
CA GLY A 424 -0.42 -23.52 18.93
C GLY A 424 -0.27 -24.38 20.19
N ARG A 425 0.98 -24.52 20.66
CA ARG A 425 1.36 -25.33 21.83
C ARG A 425 1.91 -24.44 22.95
N THR A 426 2.43 -25.05 24.01
CA THR A 426 2.89 -24.32 25.21
C THR A 426 3.83 -23.16 24.90
N ALA A 427 4.81 -23.33 24.00
CA ALA A 427 5.75 -22.25 23.64
C ALA A 427 5.04 -21.06 22.97
N HIS A 428 4.20 -21.32 21.96
CA HIS A 428 3.44 -20.28 21.26
C HIS A 428 2.46 -19.55 22.16
N VAL A 429 1.76 -20.30 23.03
CA VAL A 429 0.82 -19.72 24.00
C VAL A 429 1.56 -18.86 25.03
N GLN A 430 2.74 -19.29 25.47
CA GLN A 430 3.59 -18.52 26.39
C GLN A 430 4.08 -17.23 25.74
N GLU A 431 4.62 -17.31 24.52
CA GLU A 431 5.11 -16.14 23.78
C GLU A 431 3.99 -15.13 23.51
N ALA A 432 2.83 -15.62 23.07
CA ALA A 432 1.66 -14.78 22.83
C ALA A 432 1.17 -14.10 24.12
N TYR A 433 1.12 -14.85 25.23
CA TYR A 433 0.79 -14.32 26.55
C TYR A 433 1.79 -13.24 27.00
N ASP A 434 3.09 -13.50 26.92
CA ASP A 434 4.12 -12.55 27.35
C ASP A 434 4.07 -11.26 26.51
N ARG A 435 3.87 -11.39 25.20
CA ARG A 435 3.68 -10.25 24.28
C ARG A 435 2.47 -9.40 24.69
N MET A 436 1.30 -10.01 24.85
CA MET A 436 0.08 -9.27 25.23
C MET A 436 0.19 -8.69 26.64
N LYS A 437 0.76 -9.45 27.59
CA LYS A 437 0.97 -8.96 28.95
C LYS A 437 1.87 -7.73 28.95
N ALA A 438 2.95 -7.75 28.18
CA ALA A 438 3.85 -6.61 28.04
C ALA A 438 3.15 -5.40 27.40
N GLU A 439 2.42 -5.61 26.30
CA GLU A 439 1.66 -4.57 25.60
C GLU A 439 0.70 -3.83 26.54
N TYR A 440 -0.19 -4.55 27.21
CA TYR A 440 -1.21 -3.93 28.06
C TYR A 440 -0.68 -3.48 29.43
N THR A 441 0.41 -4.06 29.95
CA THR A 441 1.08 -3.53 31.15
C THR A 441 1.81 -2.23 30.85
N GLN A 442 2.34 -2.07 29.64
CA GLN A 442 3.01 -0.85 29.18
C GLN A 442 2.04 0.13 28.49
N PHE A 443 0.75 -0.18 28.44
CA PHE A 443 -0.25 0.71 27.88
C PHE A 443 -0.25 2.05 28.63
N ALA A 444 -0.12 3.15 27.90
CA ALA A 444 0.03 4.50 28.45
C ALA A 444 1.23 4.66 29.43
N LYS A 445 2.33 3.92 29.20
CA LYS A 445 3.56 4.04 30.00
C LYS A 445 4.03 5.50 30.12
N GLY A 446 4.20 5.96 31.36
CA GLY A 446 4.59 7.35 31.67
C GLY A 446 3.42 8.30 31.90
N ALA A 447 2.19 7.81 31.87
CA ALA A 447 0.98 8.52 32.25
C ALA A 447 0.18 7.72 33.31
N LYS A 448 -0.64 8.43 34.10
CA LYS A 448 -1.54 7.82 35.09
C LYS A 448 -2.91 7.65 34.47
N LEU A 449 -3.38 6.41 34.31
CA LEU A 449 -4.72 6.16 33.77
C LEU A 449 -5.80 6.59 34.79
N PRO A 450 -6.89 7.23 34.33
CA PRO A 450 -8.13 7.33 35.08
C PRO A 450 -8.63 5.97 35.50
N LYS A 451 -9.36 5.91 36.62
CA LYS A 451 -9.87 4.65 37.19
C LYS A 451 -10.66 3.82 36.16
N GLU A 452 -11.57 4.46 35.42
CA GLU A 452 -12.36 3.80 34.36
C GLU A 452 -11.48 3.09 33.31
N LEU A 453 -10.45 3.77 32.81
CA LEU A 453 -9.56 3.22 31.78
C LEU A 453 -8.60 2.17 32.35
N ASP A 454 -8.16 2.36 33.59
CA ASP A 454 -7.38 1.37 34.32
C ASP A 454 -8.19 0.08 34.55
N ASP A 455 -9.47 0.22 34.91
CA ASP A 455 -10.41 -0.90 35.07
C ASP A 455 -10.60 -1.66 33.74
N MET A 456 -10.77 -0.96 32.61
CA MET A 456 -10.85 -1.58 31.27
C MET A 456 -9.56 -2.32 30.89
N ARG A 457 -8.40 -1.69 31.10
CA ARG A 457 -7.09 -2.32 30.85
C ARG A 457 -6.91 -3.56 31.72
N ASN A 458 -7.30 -3.49 32.98
CA ASN A 458 -7.24 -4.60 33.92
C ASN A 458 -8.22 -5.72 33.52
N GLU A 459 -9.38 -5.39 32.94
CA GLU A 459 -10.30 -6.37 32.37
C GLU A 459 -9.69 -7.11 31.16
N ILE A 460 -9.03 -6.40 30.25
CA ILE A 460 -8.28 -7.02 29.13
C ILE A 460 -7.20 -7.96 29.67
N LEU A 461 -6.38 -7.49 30.62
CA LEU A 461 -5.33 -8.28 31.25
C LEU A 461 -5.90 -9.52 31.95
N LYS A 462 -7.06 -9.40 32.59
CA LYS A 462 -7.76 -10.52 33.23
C LYS A 462 -8.26 -11.53 32.20
N ASN A 463 -8.79 -11.08 31.07
CA ASN A 463 -9.21 -11.96 29.98
C ASN A 463 -8.01 -12.71 29.37
N VAL A 464 -6.88 -12.01 29.19
CA VAL A 464 -5.60 -12.60 28.75
C VAL A 464 -5.10 -13.64 29.76
N ASP A 465 -5.10 -13.32 31.07
CA ASP A 465 -4.70 -14.26 32.13
C ASP A 465 -5.61 -15.49 32.19
N ALA A 466 -6.92 -15.30 32.02
CA ALA A 466 -7.90 -16.39 32.01
C ALA A 466 -7.72 -17.29 30.78
N ALA A 467 -7.52 -16.71 29.60
CA ALA A 467 -7.26 -17.46 28.38
C ALA A 467 -5.95 -18.26 28.49
N TYR A 468 -4.88 -17.64 28.98
CA TYR A 468 -3.62 -18.32 29.23
C TYR A 468 -3.77 -19.44 30.27
N ALA A 469 -4.53 -19.24 31.35
CA ALA A 469 -4.76 -20.28 32.35
C ALA A 469 -5.44 -21.53 31.78
N LEU A 470 -6.30 -21.37 30.77
CA LEU A 470 -6.94 -22.47 30.05
C LEU A 470 -6.05 -23.11 28.99
N LEU A 471 -5.07 -22.38 28.46
CA LEU A 471 -4.23 -22.81 27.34
C LEU A 471 -2.79 -23.17 27.74
N LYS A 472 -2.37 -22.95 28.99
CA LYS A 472 -0.99 -23.18 29.44
C LYS A 472 -0.58 -24.65 29.38
N ASP A 473 -1.51 -25.57 29.61
CA ASP A 473 -1.27 -27.01 29.61
C ASP A 473 -1.96 -27.72 28.43
N ALA A 474 -1.39 -28.85 28.02
CA ALA A 474 -1.87 -29.59 26.85
C ALA A 474 -3.33 -30.07 27.03
N ALA A 475 -3.70 -30.48 28.24
CA ALA A 475 -5.06 -30.92 28.54
C ALA A 475 -6.08 -29.78 28.41
N GLY A 476 -5.76 -28.60 28.93
CA GLY A 476 -6.58 -27.40 28.79
C GLY A 476 -6.77 -27.01 27.32
N ARG A 477 -5.68 -26.94 26.55
CA ARG A 477 -5.76 -26.65 25.10
C ARG A 477 -6.63 -27.66 24.35
N GLN A 478 -6.46 -28.96 24.61
CA GLN A 478 -7.30 -29.99 23.96
C GLN A 478 -8.78 -29.83 24.32
N ALA A 479 -9.10 -29.49 25.56
CA ALA A 479 -10.47 -29.24 25.98
C ALA A 479 -11.06 -28.00 25.28
N GLU A 480 -10.28 -26.91 25.19
CA GLU A 480 -10.70 -25.68 24.49
C GLU A 480 -10.89 -25.91 22.99
N ARG A 481 -9.98 -26.64 22.32
CA ARG A 481 -10.14 -26.91 20.88
C ARG A 481 -11.42 -27.71 20.58
N LYS A 482 -11.80 -28.64 21.44
CA LYS A 482 -13.04 -29.42 21.30
C LYS A 482 -14.31 -28.58 21.44
N LYS A 483 -14.25 -27.42 22.10
CA LYS A 483 -15.40 -26.52 22.25
C LYS A 483 -15.69 -25.74 20.98
N TYR A 484 -14.65 -25.37 20.22
CA TYR A 484 -14.76 -24.41 19.11
C TYR A 484 -14.46 -25.00 17.73
N PHE A 485 -13.82 -26.18 17.65
CA PHE A 485 -13.41 -26.78 16.38
C PHE A 485 -13.90 -28.22 16.26
N GLU A 486 -14.48 -28.53 15.10
CA GLU A 486 -15.04 -29.84 14.75
C GLU A 486 -13.93 -30.88 14.58
N PRO A 487 -14.15 -32.16 14.95
CA PRO A 487 -13.15 -33.24 14.86
C PRO A 487 -12.41 -33.30 13.51
N GLN A 488 -13.14 -33.11 12.41
CA GLN A 488 -12.57 -33.08 11.06
C GLN A 488 -11.47 -32.01 10.90
N GLN A 489 -11.62 -30.85 11.55
CA GLN A 489 -10.61 -29.79 11.52
C GLN A 489 -9.34 -30.20 12.27
N HIS A 490 -9.45 -30.96 13.36
CA HIS A 490 -8.30 -31.50 14.10
C HIS A 490 -7.53 -32.50 13.22
N GLU A 491 -8.24 -33.42 12.56
CA GLU A 491 -7.63 -34.40 11.65
C GLU A 491 -6.89 -33.72 10.49
N VAL A 492 -7.57 -32.83 9.78
CA VAL A 492 -6.99 -32.13 8.61
C VAL A 492 -5.76 -31.31 9.00
N ASN A 493 -5.80 -30.60 10.14
CA ASN A 493 -4.67 -29.78 10.57
C ASN A 493 -3.53 -30.62 11.16
N ALA A 494 -3.82 -31.73 11.84
CA ALA A 494 -2.79 -32.64 12.32
C ALA A 494 -2.02 -33.28 11.17
N ASP A 495 -2.72 -33.69 10.10
CA ASP A 495 -2.09 -34.21 8.89
C ASP A 495 -1.28 -33.14 8.15
N LEU A 496 -1.75 -31.90 8.11
CA LEU A 496 -1.00 -30.78 7.51
C LEU A 496 0.31 -30.53 8.27
N LEU A 497 0.24 -30.41 9.60
CA LEU A 497 1.41 -30.22 10.47
C LEU A 497 2.37 -31.40 10.36
N PHE A 498 1.86 -32.63 10.33
CA PHE A 498 2.70 -33.81 10.15
C PHE A 498 3.47 -33.76 8.82
N LYS A 499 2.81 -33.41 7.72
CA LYS A 499 3.49 -33.25 6.42
C LYS A 499 4.51 -32.11 6.42
N GLN A 500 4.22 -31.00 7.11
CA GLN A 500 5.16 -29.90 7.31
C GLN A 500 6.40 -30.35 8.11
N GLY A 501 6.21 -31.10 9.19
CA GLY A 501 7.31 -31.72 9.94
C GLY A 501 8.17 -32.65 9.08
N GLU A 502 7.56 -33.55 8.29
CA GLU A 502 8.29 -34.40 7.34
C GLU A 502 9.07 -33.56 6.32
N MET A 503 8.52 -32.40 5.91
CA MET A 503 9.22 -31.49 5.02
C MET A 503 10.47 -30.89 5.63
N LEU A 504 10.36 -30.40 6.87
CA LEU A 504 11.45 -29.76 7.59
C LEU A 504 12.56 -30.74 7.98
N MET A 505 12.25 -32.04 8.13
CA MET A 505 13.26 -33.08 8.37
C MET A 505 14.29 -33.17 7.25
N VAL A 506 13.85 -32.94 6.00
CA VAL A 506 14.74 -32.93 4.81
C VAL A 506 15.69 -31.73 4.84
N ARG A 507 15.25 -30.62 5.41
CA ARG A 507 16.02 -29.37 5.54
C ARG A 507 16.91 -29.34 6.78
N HIS A 508 16.82 -30.39 7.61
CA HIS A 508 17.50 -30.45 8.90
C HIS A 508 17.11 -29.32 9.87
N GLU A 509 15.92 -28.74 9.71
CA GLU A 509 15.36 -27.69 10.58
C GLU A 509 14.68 -28.33 11.80
N TRP A 510 15.48 -29.05 12.59
CA TRP A 510 14.98 -29.99 13.59
C TRP A 510 14.10 -29.37 14.66
N ASP A 511 14.32 -28.11 15.03
CA ASP A 511 13.49 -27.42 16.03
C ASP A 511 12.06 -27.24 15.55
N GLN A 512 11.87 -26.84 14.28
CA GLN A 512 10.55 -26.68 13.67
C GLN A 512 9.89 -28.03 13.36
N VAL A 513 10.67 -29.04 12.95
CA VAL A 513 10.19 -30.43 12.79
C VAL A 513 9.53 -30.93 14.07
N ILE A 514 10.28 -30.80 15.17
CA ILE A 514 9.86 -31.28 16.48
C ILE A 514 8.60 -30.53 16.90
N ASP A 515 8.55 -29.21 16.69
CA ASP A 515 7.38 -28.38 16.98
C ASP A 515 6.12 -28.83 16.22
N ASP A 516 6.21 -29.02 14.90
CA ASP A 516 5.09 -29.42 14.06
C ASP A 516 4.57 -30.83 14.40
N PHE A 517 5.46 -31.79 14.64
CA PHE A 517 5.06 -33.12 15.09
C PHE A 517 4.43 -33.08 16.48
N GLU A 518 4.96 -32.28 17.40
CA GLU A 518 4.37 -32.12 18.74
C GLU A 518 2.97 -31.49 18.66
N ARG A 519 2.75 -30.53 17.76
CA ARG A 519 1.41 -29.95 17.50
C ARG A 519 0.46 -30.96 16.87
N ALA A 520 0.91 -31.74 15.90
CA ALA A 520 0.11 -32.82 15.30
C ALA A 520 -0.29 -33.88 16.33
N ILE A 521 0.63 -34.29 17.20
CA ILE A 521 0.34 -35.20 18.33
C ILE A 521 -0.66 -34.56 19.31
N GLU A 522 -0.56 -33.26 19.55
CA GLU A 522 -1.49 -32.61 20.47
C GLU A 522 -2.93 -32.54 19.93
N LEU A 523 -3.10 -32.42 18.61
CA LEU A 523 -4.38 -32.49 17.93
C LEU A 523 -4.92 -33.93 17.87
N MET A 524 -4.06 -34.90 17.57
CA MET A 524 -4.41 -36.32 17.41
C MET A 524 -3.51 -37.20 18.28
N PRO A 525 -3.75 -37.25 19.61
CA PRO A 525 -2.86 -37.90 20.56
C PRO A 525 -2.81 -39.42 20.39
N ASN A 526 -3.83 -40.01 19.77
CA ASN A 526 -3.94 -41.45 19.57
C ASN A 526 -3.31 -41.93 18.26
N GLU A 527 -2.79 -41.04 17.41
CA GLU A 527 -2.16 -41.42 16.15
C GLU A 527 -0.71 -41.90 16.39
N PRO A 528 -0.44 -43.22 16.32
CA PRO A 528 0.88 -43.77 16.64
C PRO A 528 1.96 -43.29 15.67
N LYS A 529 1.60 -42.98 14.43
CA LYS A 529 2.54 -42.54 13.39
C LYS A 529 3.29 -41.28 13.83
N TYR A 530 2.60 -40.27 14.34
CA TYR A 530 3.23 -38.99 14.67
C TYR A 530 4.27 -39.13 15.79
N ARG A 531 4.03 -40.01 16.75
CA ARG A 531 4.97 -40.29 17.85
C ARG A 531 6.23 -41.01 17.40
N LYS A 532 6.15 -41.90 16.39
CA LYS A 532 7.32 -42.56 15.79
C LYS A 532 8.25 -41.49 15.20
N PHE A 533 7.70 -40.63 14.34
CA PHE A 533 8.45 -39.58 13.65
C PHE A 533 9.01 -38.51 14.58
N LEU A 534 8.30 -38.14 15.65
CA LEU A 534 8.84 -37.25 16.67
C LEU A 534 10.11 -37.82 17.33
N LYS A 535 10.10 -39.11 17.69
CA LYS A 535 11.29 -39.77 18.26
C LYS A 535 12.45 -39.77 17.29
N ASP A 536 12.17 -40.06 16.02
CA ASP A 536 13.17 -40.05 14.95
C ASP A 536 13.78 -38.65 14.76
N ALA A 537 12.96 -37.61 14.75
CA ALA A 537 13.40 -36.22 14.69
C ALA A 537 14.28 -35.83 15.90
N GLN A 538 13.89 -36.20 17.12
CA GLN A 538 14.64 -35.92 18.34
C GLN A 538 16.01 -36.63 18.38
N MET A 539 16.10 -37.87 17.87
CA MET A 539 17.38 -38.58 17.77
C MET A 539 18.30 -37.93 16.73
N ARG A 540 17.77 -37.58 15.56
CA ARG A 540 18.55 -36.95 14.48
C ARG A 540 19.01 -35.54 14.84
N SER A 541 18.19 -34.77 15.56
CA SER A 541 18.56 -33.46 16.14
C SER A 541 19.81 -33.56 17.04
N LYS A 542 19.98 -34.69 17.74
CA LYS A 542 21.12 -34.94 18.65
C LYS A 542 22.29 -35.68 17.98
N GLY A 543 22.27 -35.88 16.67
CA GLY A 543 23.31 -36.59 15.92
C GLY A 543 23.26 -38.13 16.01
N GLY A 544 22.14 -38.70 16.44
CA GLY A 544 21.92 -40.16 16.50
C GLY A 544 21.52 -40.78 15.15
N VAL A 545 21.80 -42.08 14.99
CA VAL A 545 21.43 -42.90 13.81
C VAL A 545 19.95 -43.33 13.91
N PRO A 546 19.18 -43.43 12.81
CA PRO A 546 17.72 -43.67 12.83
C PRO A 546 17.31 -45.02 13.44
N ILE A 547 16.04 -45.13 13.88
CA ILE A 547 15.38 -46.43 14.12
C ILE A 547 14.98 -46.99 12.73
N ASP A 548 15.61 -48.09 12.32
CA ASP A 548 15.17 -48.86 11.15
C ASP A 548 13.78 -49.47 11.41
N ASP A 549 13.01 -49.61 10.32
CA ASP A 549 11.56 -49.90 10.30
C ASP A 549 11.06 -51.08 11.13
#